data_AF-A0AAW1XSR1-F1
#
_entry.id   AF-A0AAW1XSR1-F1
#
_cell.length_a   1.000
_cell.length_b   1.000
_cell.length_c   1.000
_cell.angle_alpha   90.00
_cell.angle_beta   90.00
_cell.angle_gamma   90.00
#
_symmetry.space_group_name_H-M   'P 1'
#
loop_
_entity.id
_entity.type
_entity.pdbx_description
1 polymer ?
#
loop_
_entity_poly.entity_id
_entity_poly.type
_entity_poly.pdbx_seq_one_letter_code
_entity_poly.pdbx_strand_id
1 'polypeptide(L)'
;MNFLFWLLLIVELDVVNGGAGLEDCKQTRCSTEGPAIRFPFRLVGWQPEHCGYPGFDLSCTNNNQTVLHMPSSSKLFVRMINYTSQEFVFEEGAVCLAREIFHYGSSPFQFVGNASLFSCPPSIVRDQYATNNPGYCLARLSPCHSNPGNQIYAALAPDGKFCSIDEMPLVSCTKVRDYSVALADRDSSYVLTLRWSKPSCQHCQETRKACKLKNEFTNQTDPQTECFDVPKAKDNATYPIHNNGQNHQLMPWVVEYGGKRLL
;
A
#
# COMPACT_ATOMS: atom_id res chain seq x y z
N MET A 1 -60.59 13.56 -14.93
CA MET A 1 -59.19 13.34 -15.37
C MET A 1 -58.37 14.54 -14.90
N ASN A 2 -58.07 14.64 -13.61
CA ASN A 2 -56.81 14.24 -12.96
C ASN A 2 -55.56 15.03 -13.40
N PHE A 3 -55.61 16.36 -13.31
CA PHE A 3 -54.41 17.20 -13.32
C PHE A 3 -53.65 17.19 -11.97
N LEU A 4 -54.31 16.75 -10.89
CA LEU A 4 -53.73 16.62 -9.54
C LEU A 4 -52.76 15.43 -9.40
N PHE A 5 -52.80 14.46 -10.31
CA PHE A 5 -51.89 13.30 -10.30
C PHE A 5 -50.48 13.62 -10.85
N TRP A 6 -50.33 14.71 -11.60
CA TRP A 6 -49.02 15.14 -12.12
C TRP A 6 -48.22 16.01 -11.14
N LEU A 7 -48.87 16.63 -10.16
CA LEU A 7 -48.19 17.38 -9.09
C LEU A 7 -47.71 16.46 -7.95
N LEU A 8 -48.23 15.22 -7.86
CA LEU A 8 -47.82 14.23 -6.87
C LEU A 8 -46.59 13.40 -7.28
N LEU A 9 -46.08 13.56 -8.52
CA LEU A 9 -44.83 12.94 -8.99
C LEU A 9 -43.61 13.87 -8.89
N ILE A 10 -43.78 15.11 -8.39
CA ILE A 10 -42.69 16.09 -8.18
C ILE A 10 -42.29 16.15 -6.69
N VAL A 11 -42.76 15.20 -5.88
CA VAL A 11 -42.37 15.05 -4.49
C VAL A 11 -41.55 13.76 -4.40
N GLU A 12 -40.36 13.85 -3.80
CA GLU A 12 -39.29 12.82 -3.75
C GLU A 12 -38.27 12.80 -4.88
N LEU A 13 -37.66 13.96 -5.17
CA LEU A 13 -36.20 14.01 -5.30
C LEU A 13 -35.69 15.20 -4.48
N ASP A 14 -36.00 15.19 -3.19
CA ASP A 14 -35.08 15.79 -2.23
C ASP A 14 -33.82 14.92 -2.28
N VAL A 15 -32.92 15.27 -3.19
CA VAL A 15 -31.50 14.94 -3.07
C VAL A 15 -31.08 15.59 -1.77
N VAL A 16 -31.26 14.84 -0.68
CA VAL A 16 -30.44 14.97 0.51
C VAL A 16 -29.02 14.76 0.01
N ASN A 17 -28.36 15.87 -0.34
CA ASN A 17 -26.91 15.98 -0.49
C ASN A 17 -26.22 15.86 0.89
N GLY A 18 -26.86 15.17 1.83
CA GLY A 18 -26.34 14.84 3.13
C GLY A 18 -25.45 13.62 3.00
N GLY A 19 -24.18 13.85 2.67
CA GLY A 19 -23.04 13.11 3.21
C GLY A 19 -23.09 11.57 3.28
N ALA A 20 -23.87 10.90 2.46
CA ALA A 20 -24.02 9.44 2.51
C ALA A 20 -22.73 8.69 2.10
N GLY A 21 -21.78 9.37 1.45
CA GLY A 21 -20.47 8.80 1.10
C GLY A 21 -19.41 8.86 2.20
N LEU A 22 -19.64 9.56 3.32
CA LEU A 22 -18.60 9.73 4.36
C LEU A 22 -18.59 8.58 5.39
N GLU A 23 -19.76 7.98 5.65
CA GLU A 23 -19.90 6.89 6.63
C GLU A 23 -19.46 5.53 6.06
N ASP A 24 -19.64 5.31 4.76
CA ASP A 24 -19.36 4.03 4.10
C ASP A 24 -17.85 3.79 3.87
N CYS A 25 -17.07 4.87 3.71
CA CYS A 25 -15.64 4.79 3.41
C CYS A 25 -14.76 4.97 4.67
N LYS A 26 -15.27 4.62 5.84
CA LYS A 26 -14.50 4.66 7.09
C LYS A 26 -13.24 3.82 7.00
N GLN A 27 -12.20 4.27 7.71
CA GLN A 27 -10.95 3.53 7.83
C GLN A 27 -11.19 2.15 8.42
N THR A 28 -10.58 1.12 7.84
CA THR A 28 -10.67 -0.27 8.28
C THR A 28 -9.27 -0.87 8.50
N ARG A 29 -9.20 -2.08 9.06
CA ARG A 29 -7.96 -2.85 9.26
C ARG A 29 -8.26 -4.35 9.22
N CYS A 30 -7.28 -5.17 8.82
CA CYS A 30 -7.39 -6.63 8.92
C CYS A 30 -7.14 -7.15 10.34
N SER A 31 -6.31 -6.45 11.12
CA SER A 31 -6.01 -6.76 12.53
C SER A 31 -5.80 -5.47 13.33
N THR A 32 -5.79 -5.58 14.66
CA THR A 32 -5.50 -4.43 15.53
C THR A 32 -4.12 -3.83 15.26
N GLU A 33 -3.12 -4.69 15.03
CA GLU A 33 -1.73 -4.30 14.74
C GLU A 33 -1.46 -4.01 13.26
N GLY A 34 -2.39 -4.36 12.37
CA GLY A 34 -2.22 -4.21 10.92
C GLY A 34 -2.30 -2.76 10.45
N PRO A 35 -1.94 -2.48 9.18
CA PRO A 35 -1.99 -1.13 8.64
C PRO A 35 -3.43 -0.60 8.58
N ALA A 36 -3.57 0.71 8.80
CA ALA A 36 -4.82 1.42 8.52
C ALA A 36 -5.11 1.41 7.00
N ILE A 37 -6.31 0.99 6.62
CA ILE A 37 -6.77 0.93 5.24
C ILE A 37 -7.80 2.03 5.01
N ARG A 38 -7.45 2.95 4.12
CA ARG A 38 -8.25 4.10 3.69
C ARG A 38 -7.88 4.44 2.25
N PHE A 39 -8.67 5.31 1.62
CA PHE A 39 -8.41 5.78 0.26
C PHE A 39 -6.92 6.16 0.08
N PRO A 40 -6.25 5.74 -1.01
CA PRO A 40 -6.82 5.14 -2.22
C PRO A 40 -7.15 3.66 -2.15
N PHE A 41 -6.82 3.00 -1.04
CA PHE A 41 -7.07 1.58 -0.87
C PHE A 41 -8.46 1.31 -0.33
N ARG A 42 -8.99 0.16 -0.70
CA ARG A 42 -10.19 -0.40 -0.08
C ARG A 42 -10.02 -1.87 0.26
N LEU A 43 -10.76 -2.34 1.26
CA LEU A 43 -10.94 -3.76 1.52
C LEU A 43 -12.09 -4.33 0.70
N VAL A 44 -11.77 -5.25 -0.20
CA VAL A 44 -12.78 -5.95 -1.02
C VAL A 44 -13.71 -6.76 -0.11
N GLY A 45 -15.01 -6.63 -0.36
CA GLY A 45 -16.08 -7.28 0.42
C GLY A 45 -16.47 -6.57 1.71
N TRP A 46 -15.74 -5.52 2.11
CA TRP A 46 -16.02 -4.74 3.33
C TRP A 46 -16.34 -3.28 3.01
N GLN A 47 -15.62 -2.68 2.07
CA GLN A 47 -15.82 -1.31 1.63
C GLN A 47 -16.40 -1.27 0.20
N PRO A 48 -17.37 -0.39 -0.09
CA PRO A 48 -17.90 -0.18 -1.44
C PRO A 48 -16.84 0.16 -2.49
N GLU A 49 -17.17 -0.04 -3.78
CA GLU A 49 -16.26 0.27 -4.92
C GLU A 49 -15.82 1.73 -4.95
N HIS A 50 -16.72 2.65 -4.65
CA HIS A 50 -16.43 4.09 -4.66
C HIS A 50 -15.46 4.54 -3.55
N CYS A 51 -15.15 3.68 -2.56
CA CYS A 51 -14.21 4.00 -1.48
C CYS A 51 -12.74 3.77 -1.87
N GLY A 52 -12.48 3.09 -2.98
CA GLY A 52 -11.14 2.80 -3.47
C GLY A 52 -10.87 3.43 -4.82
N TYR A 53 -9.59 3.52 -5.18
CA TYR A 53 -9.16 3.82 -6.53
C TYR A 53 -9.04 2.51 -7.33
N PRO A 54 -9.41 2.48 -8.63
CA PRO A 54 -9.28 1.26 -9.43
C PRO A 54 -7.88 0.66 -9.40
N GLY A 55 -7.76 -0.63 -9.07
CA GLY A 55 -6.48 -1.34 -8.95
C GLY A 55 -5.79 -1.22 -7.58
N PHE A 56 -6.43 -0.60 -6.59
CA PHE A 56 -5.91 -0.42 -5.21
C PHE A 56 -6.67 -1.31 -4.20
N ASP A 57 -7.11 -2.47 -4.67
CA ASP A 57 -7.88 -3.41 -3.88
C ASP A 57 -6.98 -4.23 -2.95
N LEU A 58 -7.33 -4.24 -1.66
CA LEU A 58 -6.71 -5.06 -0.62
C LEU A 58 -7.70 -6.10 -0.12
N SER A 59 -7.17 -7.17 0.47
CA SER A 59 -7.98 -8.16 1.19
C SER A 59 -7.32 -8.57 2.50
N CYS A 60 -8.09 -9.19 3.38
CA CYS A 60 -7.57 -9.86 4.56
C CYS A 60 -7.45 -11.37 4.32
N THR A 61 -6.38 -11.99 4.81
CA THR A 61 -6.32 -13.44 4.93
C THR A 61 -7.10 -13.93 6.14
N ASN A 62 -7.33 -15.24 6.24
CA ASN A 62 -7.92 -15.88 7.43
C ASN A 62 -7.07 -15.66 8.70
N ASN A 63 -5.78 -15.36 8.53
CA ASN A 63 -4.86 -15.05 9.62
C ASN A 63 -4.77 -13.54 9.88
N ASN A 64 -5.74 -12.75 9.40
CA ASN A 64 -5.83 -11.30 9.59
C ASN A 64 -4.65 -10.50 9.01
N GLN A 65 -3.96 -11.04 8.01
CA GLN A 65 -2.89 -10.33 7.30
C GLN A 65 -3.47 -9.53 6.13
N THR A 66 -2.96 -8.31 5.91
CA THR A 66 -3.35 -7.49 4.76
C THR A 66 -2.59 -7.93 3.52
N VAL A 67 -3.29 -8.10 2.40
CA VAL A 67 -2.71 -8.57 1.14
C VAL A 67 -3.06 -7.60 0.01
N LEU A 68 -2.02 -7.22 -0.74
CA LEU A 68 -2.13 -6.60 -2.05
C LEU A 68 -2.09 -7.69 -3.13
N HIS A 69 -3.08 -7.69 -4.02
CA HIS A 69 -3.13 -8.58 -5.17
C HIS A 69 -2.52 -7.90 -6.38
N MET A 70 -1.53 -8.56 -6.98
CA MET A 70 -0.90 -8.07 -8.20
C MET A 70 -1.60 -8.68 -9.44
N PRO A 71 -1.60 -7.97 -10.59
CA PRO A 71 -2.13 -8.49 -11.85
C PRO A 71 -1.58 -9.87 -12.24
N SER A 72 -0.32 -10.17 -11.90
CA SER A 72 0.32 -11.47 -12.11
C SER A 72 -0.25 -12.63 -11.28
N SER A 73 -1.33 -12.42 -10.50
CA SER A 73 -1.80 -13.32 -9.42
C SER A 73 -0.82 -13.49 -8.25
N SER A 74 0.28 -12.72 -8.22
CA SER A 74 1.17 -12.67 -7.06
C SER A 74 0.48 -11.96 -5.90
N LYS A 75 0.71 -12.47 -4.68
CA LYS A 75 0.19 -11.89 -3.44
C LYS A 75 1.34 -11.29 -2.66
N LEU A 76 1.21 -10.03 -2.26
CA LEU A 76 2.19 -9.35 -1.42
C LEU A 76 1.55 -9.01 -0.07
N PHE A 77 2.17 -9.46 1.02
CA PHE A 77 1.68 -9.25 2.38
C PHE A 77 2.13 -7.87 2.87
N VAL A 78 1.18 -6.98 3.13
CA VAL A 78 1.45 -5.60 3.49
C VAL A 78 1.65 -5.48 4.99
N ARG A 79 2.84 -5.01 5.39
CA ARG A 79 3.19 -4.71 6.78
C ARG A 79 2.76 -3.30 7.17
N MET A 80 3.08 -2.32 6.33
CA MET A 80 2.78 -0.90 6.58
C MET A 80 2.41 -0.17 5.28
N ILE A 81 1.49 0.79 5.41
CA ILE A 81 1.12 1.73 4.35
C ILE A 81 1.48 3.14 4.83
N ASN A 82 2.45 3.76 4.18
CA ASN A 82 2.80 5.15 4.41
C ASN A 82 2.08 6.03 3.39
N TYR A 83 1.00 6.68 3.83
CA TYR A 83 0.20 7.56 2.98
C TYR A 83 0.91 8.89 2.65
N THR A 84 1.87 9.31 3.47
CA THR A 84 2.62 10.56 3.26
C THR A 84 3.64 10.41 2.15
N SER A 85 4.45 9.35 2.18
CA SER A 85 5.40 9.03 1.11
C SER A 85 4.79 8.23 -0.05
N GLN A 86 3.53 7.79 0.10
CA GLN A 86 2.82 6.93 -0.84
C GLN A 86 3.55 5.62 -1.12
N GLU A 87 3.92 4.92 -0.04
CA GLU A 87 4.70 3.69 -0.09
C GLU A 87 4.06 2.56 0.70
N PHE A 88 4.20 1.36 0.16
CA PHE A 88 4.00 0.12 0.86
C PHE A 88 5.31 -0.40 1.38
N VAL A 89 5.27 -0.91 2.59
CA VAL A 89 6.31 -1.75 3.17
C VAL A 89 5.70 -3.13 3.34
N PHE A 90 6.30 -4.12 2.71
CA PHE A 90 5.78 -5.49 2.76
C PHE A 90 6.45 -6.29 3.88
N GLU A 91 5.79 -7.36 4.30
CA GLU A 91 6.42 -8.35 5.17
C GLU A 91 7.64 -8.95 4.47
N GLU A 92 8.67 -9.23 5.25
CA GLU A 92 9.79 -10.05 4.80
C GLU A 92 9.23 -11.39 4.32
N GLY A 93 9.77 -11.92 3.22
CA GLY A 93 9.34 -13.24 2.77
C GLY A 93 8.79 -13.35 1.34
N ALA A 94 8.76 -12.28 0.55
CA ALA A 94 8.16 -12.33 -0.78
C ALA A 94 9.04 -13.09 -1.80
N VAL A 95 8.89 -14.42 -1.84
CA VAL A 95 9.64 -15.33 -2.74
C VAL A 95 9.30 -15.09 -4.22
N CYS A 96 8.08 -14.63 -4.49
CA CYS A 96 7.53 -14.47 -5.83
C CYS A 96 7.00 -13.05 -6.06
N LEU A 97 7.82 -12.22 -6.71
CA LEU A 97 7.46 -10.84 -7.00
C LEU A 97 6.81 -10.70 -8.37
N ALA A 98 5.77 -9.88 -8.43
CA ALA A 98 5.17 -9.44 -9.67
C ALA A 98 6.21 -8.76 -10.55
N ARG A 99 6.46 -9.27 -11.76
CA ARG A 99 7.50 -8.72 -12.66
C ARG A 99 7.21 -7.27 -13.06
N GLU A 100 5.94 -6.92 -13.16
CA GLU A 100 5.43 -5.60 -13.54
C GLU A 100 5.87 -4.46 -12.61
N ILE A 101 6.24 -4.73 -11.34
CA ILE A 101 6.72 -3.68 -10.41
C ILE A 101 8.04 -3.06 -10.87
N PHE A 102 8.79 -3.77 -11.71
CA PHE A 102 10.05 -3.30 -12.31
C PHE A 102 9.83 -2.70 -13.72
N HIS A 103 8.61 -2.71 -14.26
CA HIS A 103 8.30 -2.15 -15.57
C HIS A 103 7.49 -0.85 -15.42
N TYR A 104 8.09 0.28 -15.81
CA TYR A 104 7.42 1.58 -15.77
C TYR A 104 6.09 1.55 -16.55
N GLY A 105 5.02 2.02 -15.90
CA GLY A 105 3.69 2.11 -16.50
C GLY A 105 2.91 0.80 -16.61
N SER A 106 3.46 -0.35 -16.20
CA SER A 106 2.74 -1.64 -16.22
C SER A 106 1.90 -1.88 -14.98
N SER A 107 2.21 -1.21 -13.87
CA SER A 107 1.49 -1.29 -12.60
C SER A 107 1.37 0.10 -11.99
N PRO A 108 0.30 0.40 -11.22
CA PRO A 108 0.24 1.60 -10.39
C PRO A 108 1.32 1.61 -9.29
N PHE A 109 1.93 0.45 -9.01
CA PHE A 109 2.97 0.26 -8.02
C PHE A 109 4.34 0.07 -8.68
N GLN A 110 5.35 0.77 -8.17
CA GLN A 110 6.72 0.73 -8.69
C GLN A 110 7.68 0.34 -7.57
N PHE A 111 8.61 -0.56 -7.88
CA PHE A 111 9.68 -0.89 -6.94
C PHE A 111 10.56 0.33 -6.65
N VAL A 112 10.94 0.49 -5.40
CA VAL A 112 11.83 1.57 -4.97
C VAL A 112 13.14 0.98 -4.47
N GLY A 113 14.23 1.35 -5.12
CA GLY A 113 15.57 0.90 -4.80
C GLY A 113 16.34 0.44 -6.03
N ASN A 114 17.44 -0.28 -5.77
CA ASN A 114 18.31 -0.84 -6.79
C ASN A 114 18.08 -2.34 -6.92
N ALA A 115 17.97 -2.83 -8.15
CA ALA A 115 17.87 -4.24 -8.44
C ALA A 115 18.51 -4.58 -9.79
N SER A 116 19.14 -5.75 -9.88
CA SER A 116 19.68 -6.30 -11.11
C SER A 116 18.84 -7.49 -11.54
N LEU A 117 18.28 -7.46 -12.75
CA LEU A 117 17.44 -8.55 -13.25
C LEU A 117 18.28 -9.56 -14.03
N PHE A 118 18.08 -10.84 -13.76
CA PHE A 118 18.81 -11.96 -14.35
C PHE A 118 17.85 -12.98 -14.98
N SER A 119 18.22 -13.52 -16.13
CA SER A 119 17.56 -14.65 -16.78
C SER A 119 18.38 -15.90 -16.54
N CYS A 120 17.80 -16.90 -15.88
CA CYS A 120 18.52 -18.06 -15.38
C CYS A 120 17.84 -19.36 -15.84
N PRO A 121 18.61 -20.39 -16.26
CA PRO A 121 18.06 -21.73 -16.47
C PRO A 121 17.59 -22.32 -15.12
N PRO A 122 16.59 -23.21 -15.08
CA PRO A 122 16.08 -23.79 -13.83
C PRO A 122 17.18 -24.34 -12.91
N SER A 123 17.11 -24.06 -11.61
CA SER A 123 18.11 -24.52 -10.62
C SER A 123 17.50 -24.64 -9.23
N ILE A 124 17.52 -25.85 -8.68
CA ILE A 124 17.03 -26.15 -7.33
C ILE A 124 17.79 -25.34 -6.27
N VAL A 125 19.12 -25.20 -6.43
CA VAL A 125 19.96 -24.45 -5.49
C VAL A 125 19.53 -22.98 -5.41
N ARG A 126 19.22 -22.37 -6.57
CA ARG A 126 18.77 -20.97 -6.60
C ARG A 126 17.34 -20.81 -6.11
N ASP A 127 16.44 -21.73 -6.47
CA ASP A 127 15.07 -21.73 -5.96
C ASP A 127 15.06 -21.85 -4.42
N GLN A 128 15.92 -22.70 -3.86
CA GLN A 128 16.12 -22.83 -2.41
C GLN A 128 16.73 -21.57 -1.79
N TYR A 129 17.75 -20.97 -2.41
CA TYR A 129 18.34 -19.71 -1.92
C TYR A 129 17.29 -18.59 -1.84
N ALA A 130 16.48 -18.42 -2.89
CA ALA A 130 15.42 -17.41 -2.93
C ALA A 130 14.27 -17.69 -1.94
N THR A 131 14.04 -18.96 -1.58
CA THR A 131 12.98 -19.37 -0.64
C THR A 131 13.42 -19.31 0.81
N ASN A 132 14.67 -19.72 1.11
CA ASN A 132 15.21 -19.78 2.48
C ASN A 132 15.70 -18.42 2.98
N ASN A 133 16.01 -17.49 2.07
CA ASN A 133 16.32 -16.10 2.36
C ASN A 133 15.25 -15.18 1.75
N PRO A 134 13.98 -15.35 2.13
CA PRO A 134 12.88 -14.80 1.36
C PRO A 134 12.86 -13.28 1.57
N GLY A 135 13.28 -12.54 0.56
CA GLY A 135 13.27 -11.07 0.55
C GLY A 135 14.56 -10.36 0.95
N TYR A 136 15.70 -11.04 1.18
CA TYR A 136 16.92 -10.32 1.54
C TYR A 136 17.71 -9.82 0.32
N CYS A 137 18.04 -10.70 -0.63
CA CYS A 137 18.95 -10.33 -1.72
C CYS A 137 18.56 -10.88 -3.10
N LEU A 138 17.76 -11.95 -3.17
CA LEU A 138 17.37 -12.56 -4.44
C LEU A 138 15.89 -12.99 -4.41
N ALA A 139 15.10 -12.46 -5.35
CA ALA A 139 13.68 -12.77 -5.48
C ALA A 139 13.37 -13.31 -6.87
N ARG A 140 12.50 -14.33 -6.96
CA ARG A 140 12.02 -14.84 -8.24
C ARG A 140 10.88 -13.97 -8.74
N LEU A 141 10.86 -13.67 -10.05
CA LEU A 141 9.78 -12.89 -10.66
C LEU A 141 8.72 -13.79 -11.29
N SER A 142 7.46 -13.35 -11.26
CA SER A 142 6.34 -14.05 -11.85
C SER A 142 6.51 -14.22 -13.37
N PRO A 143 6.14 -15.39 -13.96
CA PRO A 143 5.50 -16.54 -13.30
C PRO A 143 6.47 -17.40 -12.47
N CYS A 144 6.06 -17.74 -11.25
CA CYS A 144 6.90 -18.46 -10.28
C CYS A 144 6.75 -19.99 -10.32
N HIS A 145 5.77 -20.50 -11.08
CA HIS A 145 5.59 -21.94 -11.29
C HIS A 145 6.08 -22.39 -12.67
N SER A 146 6.62 -23.61 -12.68
CA SER A 146 7.32 -24.34 -13.75
C SER A 146 6.89 -24.02 -15.18
N ASN A 147 7.51 -23.00 -15.77
CA ASN A 147 7.65 -22.93 -17.22
C ASN A 147 8.92 -23.70 -17.61
N PRO A 148 8.88 -24.53 -18.68
CA PRO A 148 10.08 -25.08 -19.29
C PRO A 148 10.82 -23.92 -19.97
N GLY A 149 11.70 -23.25 -19.25
CA GLY A 149 12.44 -22.10 -19.77
C GLY A 149 13.20 -21.35 -18.71
N ASN A 150 13.91 -20.32 -19.14
CA ASN A 150 14.63 -19.45 -18.22
C ASN A 150 13.65 -18.68 -17.33
N GLN A 151 13.98 -18.63 -16.06
CA GLN A 151 13.27 -17.92 -15.01
C GLN A 151 13.95 -16.56 -14.79
N ILE A 152 13.16 -15.53 -14.49
CA ILE A 152 13.70 -14.21 -14.18
C ILE A 152 13.82 -14.04 -12.68
N TYR A 153 14.98 -13.56 -12.24
CA TYR A 153 15.27 -13.22 -10.84
C TYR A 153 15.66 -11.75 -10.73
N ALA A 154 15.34 -11.14 -9.60
CA ALA A 154 15.82 -9.83 -9.20
C ALA A 154 16.81 -10.00 -8.05
N ALA A 155 18.07 -9.62 -8.28
CA ALA A 155 19.04 -9.40 -7.21
C ALA A 155 18.79 -8.01 -6.63
N LEU A 156 18.27 -7.94 -5.41
CA LEU A 156 17.89 -6.71 -4.73
C LEU A 156 19.10 -6.15 -3.97
N ALA A 157 19.31 -4.84 -4.08
CA ALA A 157 20.39 -4.11 -3.41
C ALA A 157 21.79 -4.77 -3.50
N PRO A 158 22.31 -5.10 -4.70
CA PRO A 158 23.51 -5.93 -4.90
C PRO A 158 24.83 -5.36 -4.34
N ASP A 159 24.83 -4.11 -3.85
CA ASP A 159 25.99 -3.42 -3.26
C ASP A 159 25.69 -2.90 -1.83
N GLY A 160 24.60 -3.38 -1.20
CA GLY A 160 24.22 -3.03 0.16
C GLY A 160 25.06 -3.79 1.20
N LYS A 161 25.06 -3.31 2.46
CA LYS A 161 25.83 -3.92 3.57
C LYS A 161 25.59 -5.42 3.80
N PHE A 162 24.48 -5.97 3.28
CA PHE A 162 24.02 -7.34 3.57
C PHE A 162 23.84 -8.22 2.33
N CYS A 163 23.96 -7.65 1.13
CA CYS A 163 23.74 -8.37 -0.12
C CYS A 163 24.96 -8.22 -1.01
N SER A 164 25.68 -9.31 -1.20
CA SER A 164 26.74 -9.40 -2.19
C SER A 164 26.28 -10.23 -3.37
N ILE A 165 26.46 -9.70 -4.57
CA ILE A 165 26.15 -10.42 -5.81
C ILE A 165 26.96 -11.72 -5.95
N ASP A 166 28.17 -11.76 -5.36
CA ASP A 166 29.08 -12.90 -5.43
C ASP A 166 28.59 -14.12 -4.63
N GLU A 167 27.75 -13.90 -3.62
CA GLU A 167 27.16 -14.96 -2.79
C GLU A 167 25.90 -15.57 -3.42
N MET A 168 25.36 -14.93 -4.46
CA MET A 168 24.12 -15.37 -5.09
C MET A 168 24.41 -16.43 -6.17
N PRO A 169 23.57 -17.49 -6.30
CA PRO A 169 23.76 -18.55 -7.29
C PRO A 169 23.36 -18.10 -8.72
N LEU A 170 24.11 -17.13 -9.26
CA LEU A 170 23.87 -16.45 -10.54
C LEU A 170 24.84 -16.85 -11.66
N VAL A 171 25.79 -17.75 -11.41
CA VAL A 171 26.84 -18.15 -12.38
C VAL A 171 26.28 -18.64 -13.72
N SER A 172 25.13 -19.31 -13.71
CA SER A 172 24.47 -19.82 -14.92
C SER A 172 23.49 -18.83 -15.55
N CYS A 173 23.40 -17.60 -15.04
CA CYS A 173 22.44 -16.60 -15.47
C CYS A 173 23.04 -15.56 -16.42
N THR A 174 22.17 -14.98 -17.24
CA THR A 174 22.49 -13.81 -18.06
C THR A 174 21.85 -12.57 -17.45
N LYS A 175 22.63 -11.50 -17.23
CA LYS A 175 22.08 -10.21 -16.81
C LYS A 175 21.17 -9.65 -17.90
N VAL A 176 19.95 -9.29 -17.53
CA VAL A 176 18.93 -8.75 -18.44
C VAL A 176 19.03 -7.23 -18.45
N ARG A 177 19.01 -6.59 -17.27
CA ARG A 177 19.11 -5.14 -17.10
C ARG A 177 19.25 -4.76 -15.64
N ASP A 178 19.70 -3.54 -15.42
CA ASP A 178 19.62 -2.86 -14.12
C ASP A 178 18.30 -2.11 -13.98
N TYR A 179 17.80 -2.06 -12.76
CA TYR A 179 16.67 -1.25 -12.33
C TYR A 179 17.13 -0.40 -11.15
N SER A 180 16.92 0.91 -11.25
CA SER A 180 17.16 1.83 -10.15
C SER A 180 16.11 2.92 -10.14
N VAL A 181 15.65 3.24 -8.95
CA VAL A 181 14.83 4.43 -8.67
C VAL A 181 15.52 5.17 -7.53
N ALA A 182 15.99 6.38 -7.81
CA ALA A 182 16.71 7.19 -6.84
C ALA A 182 15.83 7.50 -5.63
N LEU A 183 16.37 7.27 -4.42
CA LEU A 183 15.80 7.70 -3.17
C LEU A 183 16.52 8.96 -2.67
N ALA A 184 15.76 9.90 -2.11
CA ALA A 184 16.33 10.86 -1.18
C ALA A 184 16.61 10.11 0.13
N ASP A 185 17.89 9.91 0.42
CA ASP A 185 18.50 9.58 1.71
C ASP A 185 17.57 8.82 2.69
N ARG A 186 17.31 7.54 2.39
CA ARG A 186 16.72 6.63 3.36
C ARG A 186 17.76 5.63 3.81
N ASP A 187 17.86 5.53 5.12
CA ASP A 187 18.58 4.45 5.78
C ASP A 187 18.08 3.12 5.21
N SER A 188 19.04 2.32 4.77
CA SER A 188 18.91 1.11 3.96
C SER A 188 18.06 0.05 4.66
N SER A 189 16.74 0.23 4.69
CA SER A 189 15.84 -0.82 5.17
C SER A 189 15.75 -1.90 4.10
N TYR A 190 16.07 -3.13 4.49
CA TYR A 190 16.06 -4.37 3.71
C TYR A 190 14.63 -4.82 3.33
N VAL A 191 13.67 -3.90 3.35
CA VAL A 191 12.26 -4.22 3.26
C VAL A 191 11.77 -3.86 1.88
N LEU A 192 11.18 -4.84 1.19
CA LEU A 192 10.53 -4.62 -0.11
C LEU A 192 9.59 -3.43 0.01
N THR A 193 9.85 -2.41 -0.80
CA THR A 193 9.10 -1.16 -0.81
C THR A 193 8.56 -0.92 -2.20
N LEU A 194 7.24 -0.68 -2.31
CA LEU A 194 6.60 -0.24 -3.54
C LEU A 194 6.01 1.15 -3.35
N ARG A 195 6.21 2.03 -4.31
CA ARG A 195 5.59 3.37 -4.33
C ARG A 195 4.43 3.42 -5.32
N TRP A 196 3.39 4.17 -5.00
CA TRP A 196 2.38 4.60 -5.98
C TRP A 196 2.45 6.11 -6.19
N SER A 197 2.25 6.56 -7.43
CA SER A 197 2.19 7.99 -7.76
C SER A 197 0.78 8.49 -8.02
N LYS A 198 -0.09 7.62 -8.55
CA LYS A 198 -1.49 7.91 -8.86
C LYS A 198 -2.38 6.92 -8.12
N PRO A 199 -3.47 7.37 -7.48
CA PRO A 199 -3.81 8.78 -7.29
C PRO A 199 -2.85 9.44 -6.29
N SER A 200 -2.65 10.76 -6.44
CA SER A 200 -1.87 11.52 -5.47
C SER A 200 -2.78 12.06 -4.36
N CYS A 201 -2.41 11.74 -3.12
CA CYS A 201 -3.02 12.26 -1.90
C CYS A 201 -2.03 13.06 -1.05
N GLN A 202 -0.78 13.24 -1.52
CA GLN A 202 0.29 13.90 -0.78
C GLN A 202 -0.12 15.31 -0.31
N HIS A 203 -0.75 16.10 -1.18
CA HIS A 203 -1.27 17.43 -0.85
C HIS A 203 -2.30 17.42 0.29
N CYS A 204 -3.19 16.42 0.33
CA CYS A 204 -4.15 16.28 1.41
C CYS A 204 -3.45 15.92 2.73
N GLN A 205 -2.41 15.07 2.70
CA GLN A 205 -1.65 14.73 3.91
C GLN A 205 -0.91 15.95 4.48
N GLU A 206 -0.29 16.76 3.63
CA GLU A 206 0.41 18.00 4.03
C GLU A 206 -0.54 19.00 4.70
N THR A 207 -1.80 19.04 4.26
CA THR A 207 -2.85 19.91 4.81
C THR A 207 -3.67 19.25 5.93
N ARG A 208 -3.28 18.04 6.39
CA ARG A 208 -3.98 17.25 7.43
C ARG A 208 -5.46 16.97 7.10
N LYS A 209 -5.78 16.84 5.81
CA LYS A 209 -7.10 16.51 5.29
C LYS A 209 -7.16 15.06 4.83
N ALA A 210 -8.35 14.49 4.81
CA ALA A 210 -8.56 13.19 4.17
C ALA A 210 -8.67 13.35 2.65
N CYS A 211 -8.37 12.27 1.93
CA CYS A 211 -8.34 12.21 0.48
C CYS A 211 -9.46 11.27 0.01
N LYS A 212 -10.14 11.61 -1.08
CA LYS A 212 -11.14 10.74 -1.72
C LYS A 212 -11.13 10.90 -3.23
N LEU A 213 -11.80 9.99 -3.92
CA LEU A 213 -12.06 10.10 -5.35
C LEU A 213 -12.98 11.28 -5.61
N LYS A 214 -12.67 12.07 -6.64
CA LYS A 214 -13.54 13.13 -7.12
C LYS A 214 -14.64 12.50 -7.98
N ASN A 215 -15.91 12.75 -7.63
CA ASN A 215 -17.07 12.18 -8.34
C ASN A 215 -17.39 12.86 -9.68
N GLU A 216 -16.53 13.75 -10.17
CA GLU A 216 -16.76 14.45 -11.44
C GLU A 216 -16.23 13.60 -12.60
N PHE A 217 -17.13 13.21 -13.51
CA PHE A 217 -16.77 12.71 -14.84
C PHE A 217 -16.13 13.83 -15.66
N THR A 218 -14.89 14.18 -15.34
CA THR A 218 -14.07 14.97 -16.24
C THR A 218 -13.63 14.03 -17.38
N ASN A 219 -13.59 14.52 -18.63
CA ASN A 219 -13.07 13.81 -19.81
C ASN A 219 -11.56 13.47 -19.71
N GLN A 220 -11.02 13.38 -18.50
CA GLN A 220 -9.64 13.03 -18.21
C GLN A 220 -9.51 11.52 -18.15
N THR A 221 -8.39 11.03 -18.66
CA THR A 221 -8.04 9.60 -18.67
C THR A 221 -7.70 9.04 -17.29
N ASP A 222 -7.54 9.88 -16.26
CA ASP A 222 -7.26 9.47 -14.88
C ASP A 222 -8.27 10.07 -13.89
N PRO A 223 -8.88 9.27 -13.00
CA PRO A 223 -9.73 9.77 -11.93
C PRO A 223 -8.98 10.76 -11.02
N GLN A 224 -9.59 11.93 -10.76
CA GLN A 224 -9.02 12.94 -9.87
C GLN A 224 -9.28 12.64 -8.39
N THR A 225 -8.49 13.26 -7.52
CA THR A 225 -8.67 13.26 -6.06
C THR A 225 -9.08 14.63 -5.53
N GLU A 226 -9.77 14.64 -4.40
CA GLU A 226 -10.08 15.86 -3.65
C GLU A 226 -9.85 15.68 -2.15
N CYS A 227 -9.53 16.79 -1.48
CA CYS A 227 -9.28 16.80 -0.03
C CYS A 227 -10.54 17.24 0.73
N PHE A 228 -10.79 16.64 1.88
CA PHE A 228 -11.90 17.02 2.77
C PHE A 228 -11.47 17.01 4.23
N ASP A 229 -12.13 17.83 5.03
CA ASP A 229 -11.83 17.95 6.46
C ASP A 229 -12.28 16.69 7.21
N VAL A 230 -11.39 16.15 8.03
CA VAL A 230 -11.72 15.03 8.92
C VAL A 230 -12.51 15.61 10.10
N PRO A 231 -13.72 15.11 10.39
CA PRO A 231 -14.48 15.54 11.56
C PRO A 231 -13.64 15.32 12.82
N LYS A 232 -13.46 16.37 13.63
CA LYS A 232 -12.85 16.21 14.95
C LYS A 232 -13.75 15.32 15.79
N ALA A 233 -13.20 14.28 16.41
CA ALA A 233 -13.93 13.51 17.40
C ALA A 233 -14.45 14.48 18.48
N LYS A 234 -15.73 14.36 18.84
CA LYS A 234 -16.27 15.12 19.97
C LYS A 234 -15.63 14.53 21.24
N ASP A 235 -14.88 15.33 21.98
CA ASP A 235 -14.30 14.99 23.29
C ASP A 235 -15.38 14.84 24.39
N ASN A 236 -16.44 14.08 24.15
CA ASN A 236 -17.54 13.86 25.09
C ASN A 236 -17.69 12.37 25.40
N ALA A 237 -16.62 11.75 25.90
CA ALA A 237 -16.71 10.50 26.65
C ALA A 237 -16.22 10.75 28.08
N THR A 238 -17.07 11.36 28.90
CA THR A 238 -16.90 11.34 30.35
C THR A 238 -17.16 9.91 30.81
N TYR A 239 -16.12 9.10 30.93
CA TYR A 239 -16.23 7.81 31.60
C TYR A 239 -16.48 8.06 33.10
N PRO A 240 -17.48 7.40 33.73
CA PRO A 240 -17.64 7.47 35.17
C PRO A 240 -16.40 6.85 35.84
N ILE A 241 -15.70 7.65 36.64
CA ILE A 241 -14.55 7.23 37.43
C ILE A 241 -15.07 6.33 38.55
N HIS A 242 -14.93 5.01 38.41
CA HIS A 242 -14.92 4.12 39.55
C HIS A 242 -13.55 4.24 40.23
N ASN A 243 -13.51 4.98 41.34
CA ASN A 243 -12.37 5.00 42.24
C ASN A 243 -12.16 3.61 42.83
N ASN A 244 -11.11 2.91 42.38
CA ASN A 244 -10.38 1.98 43.23
C ASN A 244 -8.90 2.32 43.09
N GLY A 245 -8.34 2.79 44.21
CA GLY A 245 -7.00 3.34 44.25
C GLY A 245 -5.93 2.30 43.93
N GLN A 246 -5.10 2.62 42.95
CA GLN A 246 -3.66 2.33 42.93
C GLN A 246 -3.01 3.22 41.85
N ASN A 247 -2.08 4.06 42.27
CA ASN A 247 -1.40 5.06 41.45
C ASN A 247 -0.53 4.40 40.36
N HIS A 248 -0.87 4.61 39.09
CA HIS A 248 0.09 4.65 38.00
C HIS A 248 -0.16 5.91 37.17
N GLN A 249 0.76 6.87 37.24
CA GLN A 249 0.79 8.03 36.34
C GLN A 249 1.11 7.53 34.92
N LEU A 250 0.15 7.67 34.00
CA LEU A 250 0.40 7.63 32.56
C LEU A 250 0.36 9.07 32.04
N MET A 251 1.51 9.56 31.57
CA MET A 251 1.62 10.85 30.90
C MET A 251 1.10 10.78 29.45
N PRO A 252 0.58 11.89 28.88
CA PRO A 252 0.21 11.95 27.47
C PRO A 252 1.45 11.96 26.57
N TRP A 253 1.39 11.21 25.47
CA TRP A 253 2.43 11.19 24.44
C TRP A 253 2.56 12.55 23.74
N VAL A 254 3.58 13.31 24.15
CA VAL A 254 4.18 14.38 23.35
C VAL A 254 5.41 13.78 22.69
N VAL A 255 5.43 13.72 21.36
CA VAL A 255 6.65 13.38 20.62
C VAL A 255 7.29 14.70 20.16
N GLU A 256 8.21 15.21 20.97
CA GLU A 256 9.18 16.24 20.56
C GLU A 256 10.29 15.57 19.74
N TYR A 257 10.50 16.00 18.50
CA TYR A 257 11.75 15.74 17.78
C TYR A 257 12.68 16.93 17.93
N GLY A 258 13.75 16.73 18.69
CA GLY A 258 14.74 17.73 19.04
C GLY A 258 15.48 18.33 17.84
N GLY A 259 15.47 19.65 17.78
CA GLY A 259 16.41 20.43 16.98
C GLY A 259 17.77 20.50 17.67
N LYS A 260 18.84 20.17 16.95
CA LYS A 260 20.19 20.61 17.31
C LYS A 260 20.44 21.98 16.68
N ARG A 261 20.61 23.00 17.52
CA ARG A 261 21.24 24.27 17.16
C ARG A 261 22.65 24.24 17.76
N LEU A 262 23.66 24.33 16.90
CA LEU A 262 25.07 24.49 17.26
C LEU A 262 25.26 25.87 17.93
N LEU A 263 26.07 25.90 18.99
CA LEU A 263 26.86 27.06 19.39
C LEU A 263 28.20 26.98 18.65
#